data_AF-A0A426RTD9-F1
#
_entry.id   AF-A0A426RTD9-F1
#
_cell.length_a   1.000
_cell.length_b   1.000
_cell.length_c   1.000
_cell.angle_alpha   90.00
_cell.angle_beta   90.00
_cell.angle_gamma   90.00
#
_symmetry.space_group_name_H-M   'P 1'
#
loop_
_entity.id
_entity.type
_entity.pdbx_description
1 polymer ?
#
loop_
_entity_poly.entity_id
_entity_poly.type
_entity_poly.pdbx_seq_one_letter_code
_entity_poly.pdbx_strand_id
1 'polypeptide(L)'
;MITIIATAMLSMAAMKGDPMDNARKAFNNCMIEVHNVAVAEKSAPNAFIKISDEACPTERAAYKAILVKSERSYGSSQAEAEKFAAEEIQMLVDSIVTSFNENVESGAKLTPEK
;
A
#
# COMPACT_ATOMS: atom_id res chain seq x y z
N MET A 1 -11.17 41.92 36.30
CA MET A 1 -11.78 40.86 35.46
C MET A 1 -11.16 40.98 34.08
N ILE A 2 -10.31 40.02 33.70
CA ILE A 2 -9.87 39.81 32.32
C ILE A 2 -10.34 38.42 31.95
N THR A 3 -11.50 38.37 31.30
CA THR A 3 -11.90 37.33 30.35
C THR A 3 -11.01 37.53 29.10
N ILE A 4 -10.49 36.53 28.40
CA ILE A 4 -11.17 35.41 27.74
C ILE A 4 -10.18 34.24 27.60
N ILE A 5 -10.70 33.05 27.91
CA ILE A 5 -10.09 31.73 27.71
C ILE A 5 -10.27 31.31 26.24
N ALA A 6 -9.29 30.54 25.76
CA ALA A 6 -9.33 29.61 24.63
C ALA A 6 -9.27 30.17 23.19
N THR A 7 -8.23 29.70 22.49
CA THR A 7 -8.39 28.82 21.32
C THR A 7 -7.20 27.87 21.22
N ALA A 8 -7.17 26.85 22.09
CA ALA A 8 -6.51 25.60 21.75
C ALA A 8 -7.51 24.79 20.91
N MET A 9 -7.56 25.06 19.60
CA MET A 9 -8.18 24.15 18.64
C MET A 9 -7.10 23.53 17.76
N LEU A 10 -6.19 22.79 18.39
CA LEU A 10 -5.51 21.67 17.73
C LEU A 10 -6.47 20.47 17.74
N SER A 11 -7.66 20.67 17.17
CA SER A 11 -8.71 19.68 17.13
C SER A 11 -8.49 18.76 15.94
N MET A 12 -8.00 17.57 16.23
CA MET A 12 -8.49 16.32 15.64
C MET A 12 -8.28 16.07 14.13
N ALA A 13 -7.24 16.65 13.51
CA ALA A 13 -6.81 16.16 12.19
C ALA A 13 -6.22 14.73 12.25
N ALA A 14 -5.85 14.24 13.43
CA ALA A 14 -5.23 12.93 13.64
C ALA A 14 -6.21 11.73 13.79
N MET A 15 -7.54 11.93 13.66
CA MET A 15 -8.51 10.83 13.83
C MET A 15 -9.09 10.25 12.53
N LYS A 16 -8.71 10.76 11.35
CA LYS A 16 -8.88 10.05 10.08
C LYS A 16 -7.49 9.63 9.63
N GLY A 17 -7.28 8.32 9.38
CA GLY A 17 -6.00 7.81 8.91
C GLY A 17 -5.48 8.65 7.74
N ASP A 18 -4.16 8.86 7.69
CA ASP A 18 -3.53 9.63 6.63
C ASP A 18 -3.92 9.01 5.26
N PRO A 19 -4.41 9.82 4.28
CA PRO A 19 -4.86 9.27 3.00
C PRO A 19 -3.82 8.43 2.26
N MET A 20 -2.52 8.72 2.41
CA MET A 20 -1.46 7.92 1.82
C MET A 20 -1.33 6.58 2.53
N ASP A 21 -1.31 6.56 3.87
CA ASP A 21 -1.29 5.29 4.63
C ASP A 21 -2.53 4.43 4.32
N ASN A 22 -3.73 5.03 4.23
CA ASN A 22 -4.94 4.29 3.87
C ASN A 22 -4.84 3.65 2.47
N ALA A 23 -4.31 4.37 1.48
CA ALA A 23 -4.15 3.85 0.12
C ALA A 23 -3.08 2.75 0.04
N ARG A 24 -1.96 2.93 0.76
CA ARG A 24 -0.90 1.92 0.89
C ARG A 24 -1.45 0.64 1.51
N LYS A 25 -2.18 0.75 2.63
CA LYS A 25 -2.82 -0.39 3.31
C LYS A 25 -3.85 -1.08 2.42
N ALA A 26 -4.67 -0.31 1.69
CA ALA A 26 -5.63 -0.90 0.75
C ALA A 26 -4.94 -1.76 -0.31
N PHE A 27 -3.88 -1.24 -0.92
CA PHE A 27 -3.09 -2.00 -1.89
C PHE A 27 -2.42 -3.22 -1.26
N ASN A 28 -1.73 -3.05 -0.13
CA ASN A 28 -1.05 -4.15 0.54
C ASN A 28 -2.02 -5.25 1.02
N ASN A 29 -3.18 -4.88 1.57
CA ASN A 29 -4.19 -5.84 2.01
C ASN A 29 -4.79 -6.63 0.84
N CYS A 30 -5.02 -5.99 -0.30
CA CYS A 30 -5.43 -6.70 -1.50
C CYS A 30 -4.34 -7.70 -1.95
N MET A 31 -3.07 -7.30 -1.95
CA MET A 31 -1.96 -8.20 -2.28
C MET A 31 -1.78 -9.34 -1.27
N ILE A 32 -2.04 -9.10 0.02
CA ILE A 32 -2.07 -10.13 1.08
C ILE A 32 -3.17 -11.16 0.80
N GLU A 33 -4.34 -10.74 0.32
CA GLU A 33 -5.40 -11.67 -0.08
C GLU A 33 -4.95 -12.55 -1.25
N VAL A 34 -4.37 -11.95 -2.28
CA VAL A 34 -3.79 -12.66 -3.44
C VAL A 34 -2.73 -13.67 -3.01
N HIS A 35 -1.81 -13.27 -2.13
CA HIS A 35 -0.84 -14.17 -1.49
C HIS A 35 -1.53 -15.33 -0.78
N ASN A 36 -2.47 -15.04 0.11
CA ASN A 36 -3.09 -16.06 0.96
C ASN A 36 -3.92 -17.07 0.17
N VAL A 37 -4.56 -16.64 -0.93
CA VAL A 37 -5.23 -17.52 -1.89
C VAL A 37 -4.20 -18.41 -2.58
N ALA A 38 -3.15 -17.82 -3.16
CA ALA A 38 -2.13 -18.59 -3.88
C ALA A 38 -1.39 -19.60 -2.99
N VAL A 39 -1.12 -19.25 -1.72
CA VAL A 39 -0.55 -20.19 -0.74
C VAL A 39 -1.51 -21.34 -0.46
N ALA A 40 -2.81 -21.06 -0.28
CA ALA A 40 -3.80 -22.10 -0.04
C ALA A 40 -3.94 -23.05 -1.26
N GLU A 41 -3.80 -22.51 -2.47
CA GLU A 41 -3.83 -23.26 -3.72
C GLU A 41 -2.49 -23.93 -4.07
N LYS A 42 -1.43 -23.67 -3.31
CA LYS A 42 -0.06 -24.10 -3.61
C LYS A 42 0.35 -23.77 -5.04
N SER A 43 0.07 -22.54 -5.47
CA SER A 43 0.40 -22.08 -6.82
C SER A 43 1.90 -22.24 -7.10
N ALA A 44 2.27 -22.42 -8.37
CA ALA A 44 3.68 -22.44 -8.74
C ALA A 44 4.30 -21.03 -8.59
N PRO A 45 5.55 -20.88 -8.10
CA PRO A 45 6.20 -19.56 -7.93
C PRO A 45 6.17 -18.68 -9.17
N ASN A 46 6.50 -19.23 -10.34
CA ASN A 46 6.49 -18.47 -11.58
C ASN A 46 5.07 -18.04 -12.03
N ALA A 47 4.03 -18.77 -11.62
CA ALA A 47 2.65 -18.37 -11.85
C ALA A 47 2.26 -17.22 -10.90
N PHE A 48 2.68 -17.29 -9.63
CA PHE A 48 2.40 -16.25 -8.65
C PHE A 48 3.04 -14.90 -8.98
N ILE A 49 4.27 -14.89 -9.51
CA ILE A 49 4.94 -13.66 -9.97
C ILE A 49 4.06 -12.93 -10.99
N LYS A 50 3.56 -13.64 -12.01
CA LYS A 50 2.69 -13.06 -13.04
C LYS A 50 1.36 -12.55 -12.48
N ILE A 51 0.75 -13.32 -11.58
CA ILE A 51 -0.49 -12.91 -10.92
C ILE A 51 -0.26 -11.62 -10.11
N SER A 52 0.86 -11.52 -9.40
CA SER A 52 1.19 -10.39 -8.54
C SER A 52 1.43 -9.10 -9.32
N ASP A 53 1.98 -9.19 -10.54
CA ASP A 53 2.17 -8.03 -11.43
C ASP A 53 0.85 -7.40 -11.87
N GLU A 54 -0.18 -8.22 -12.11
CA GLU A 54 -1.49 -7.79 -12.64
C GLU A 54 -2.55 -7.59 -11.54
N ALA A 55 -2.25 -8.01 -10.31
CA ALA A 55 -3.17 -7.96 -9.19
C ALA A 55 -3.50 -6.53 -8.72
N CYS A 56 -4.69 -6.42 -8.10
CA CYS A 56 -5.17 -5.23 -7.40
C CYS A 56 -5.12 -3.94 -8.23
N PRO A 57 -5.60 -3.93 -9.49
CA PRO A 57 -5.40 -2.80 -10.39
C PRO A 57 -6.04 -1.50 -9.89
N THR A 58 -7.17 -1.60 -9.20
CA THR A 58 -7.88 -0.45 -8.62
C THR A 58 -7.07 0.17 -7.48
N GLU A 59 -6.64 -0.64 -6.52
CA GLU A 59 -5.89 -0.19 -5.35
C GLU A 59 -4.49 0.29 -5.75
N ARG A 60 -3.84 -0.39 -6.70
CA ARG A 60 -2.57 0.02 -7.31
C ARG A 60 -2.68 1.40 -7.93
N ALA A 61 -3.72 1.65 -8.72
CA ALA A 61 -3.96 2.95 -9.35
C ALA A 61 -4.22 4.05 -8.31
N ALA A 62 -5.01 3.74 -7.27
CA ALA A 62 -5.30 4.68 -6.19
C ALA A 62 -4.03 5.06 -5.40
N TYR A 63 -3.20 4.09 -5.04
CA TYR A 63 -1.95 4.34 -4.34
C TYR A 63 -0.95 5.12 -5.21
N LYS A 64 -0.81 4.74 -6.49
CA LYS A 64 0.00 5.47 -7.47
C LYS A 64 -0.42 6.94 -7.55
N ALA A 65 -1.72 7.21 -7.66
CA ALA A 65 -2.24 8.56 -7.80
C ALA A 65 -1.90 9.45 -6.57
N ILE A 66 -1.98 8.90 -5.36
CA ILE A 66 -1.62 9.64 -4.14
C ILE A 66 -0.12 9.87 -4.04
N LEU A 67 0.72 8.87 -4.36
CA LEU A 67 2.18 9.03 -4.40
C LEU A 67 2.58 10.13 -5.39
N VAL A 68 2.06 10.06 -6.63
CA VAL A 68 2.33 11.07 -7.66
C VAL A 68 1.89 12.47 -7.20
N LYS A 69 0.70 12.58 -6.60
CA LYS A 69 0.21 13.85 -6.07
C LYS A 69 1.13 14.39 -4.95
N SER A 70 1.59 13.52 -4.06
CA SER A 70 2.50 13.88 -2.96
C SER A 70 3.83 14.38 -3.48
N GLU A 71 4.50 13.62 -4.35
CA GLU A 71 5.80 13.99 -4.93
C GLU A 71 5.73 15.32 -5.68
N ARG A 72 4.66 15.53 -6.45
CA ARG A 72 4.43 16.82 -7.12
C ARG A 72 4.20 17.98 -6.17
N SER A 73 3.68 17.73 -4.97
CA SER A 73 3.55 18.76 -3.94
C SER A 73 4.90 19.18 -3.34
N TYR A 74 5.91 18.31 -3.44
CA TYR A 74 7.30 18.59 -3.04
C TYR A 74 8.18 19.12 -4.18
N GLY A 75 7.63 19.27 -5.39
CA GLY A 75 8.31 19.90 -6.53
C GLY A 75 8.85 18.94 -7.59
N SER A 76 8.64 17.62 -7.44
CA SER A 76 9.01 16.63 -8.45
C SER A 76 8.26 16.88 -9.77
N SER A 77 8.92 16.63 -10.91
CA SER A 77 8.24 16.60 -12.22
C SER A 77 7.25 15.44 -12.28
N GLN A 78 6.34 15.46 -13.27
CA GLN A 78 5.40 14.35 -13.48
C GLN A 78 6.13 13.01 -13.69
N ALA A 79 7.21 13.01 -14.48
CA ALA A 79 7.98 11.80 -14.78
C ALA A 79 8.72 11.26 -13.55
N GLU A 80 9.32 12.13 -12.73
CA GLU A 80 9.99 11.73 -11.49
C GLU A 80 8.98 11.19 -10.48
N ALA A 81 7.84 11.86 -10.31
CA ALA A 81 6.77 11.43 -9.42
C ALA A 81 6.17 10.07 -9.83
N GLU A 82 5.98 9.84 -11.14
CA GLU A 82 5.50 8.55 -11.65
C GLU A 82 6.53 7.43 -11.49
N LYS A 83 7.81 7.73 -11.68
CA LYS A 83 8.90 6.78 -11.46
C LYS A 83 8.97 6.37 -9.99
N PHE A 84 8.99 7.35 -9.08
CA PHE A 84 8.95 7.09 -7.65
C PHE A 84 7.74 6.24 -7.26
N ALA A 85 6.55 6.62 -7.72
CA ALA A 85 5.34 5.85 -7.42
C ALA A 85 5.38 4.41 -7.94
N ALA A 86 6.01 4.17 -9.10
CA ALA A 86 6.20 2.83 -9.63
C ALA A 86 7.19 2.00 -8.80
N GLU A 87 8.28 2.61 -8.33
CA GLU A 87 9.29 1.96 -7.47
C GLU A 87 8.69 1.59 -6.10
N GLU A 88 7.97 2.51 -5.45
CA GLU A 88 7.28 2.25 -4.18
C GLU A 88 6.27 1.09 -4.29
N ILE A 89 5.48 1.07 -5.36
CA ILE A 89 4.52 0.01 -5.61
C ILE A 89 5.25 -1.32 -5.85
N GLN A 90 6.33 -1.32 -6.63
CA GLN A 90 7.06 -2.57 -6.90
C GLN A 90 7.73 -3.14 -5.65
N MET A 91 8.23 -2.30 -4.74
CA MET A 91 8.76 -2.80 -3.46
C MET A 91 7.72 -3.57 -2.65
N LEU A 92 6.46 -3.15 -2.65
CA LEU A 92 5.38 -3.88 -1.98
C LEU A 92 5.07 -5.21 -2.70
N VAL A 93 5.04 -5.20 -4.04
CA VAL A 93 4.83 -6.42 -4.84
C VAL A 93 5.96 -7.43 -4.59
N ASP A 94 7.21 -6.99 -4.63
CA ASP A 94 8.39 -7.82 -4.39
C ASP A 94 8.38 -8.43 -2.98
N SER A 95 7.94 -7.65 -1.97
CA SER A 95 7.78 -8.13 -0.59
C SER A 95 6.73 -9.24 -0.50
N ILE A 96 5.61 -9.11 -1.22
CA ILE A 96 4.54 -10.10 -1.29
C ILE A 96 5.01 -11.37 -2.01
N VAL A 97 5.72 -11.23 -3.12
CA VAL A 97 6.32 -12.35 -3.87
C VAL A 97 7.34 -13.10 -3.01
N THR A 98 8.19 -12.38 -2.27
CA THR A 98 9.14 -12.98 -1.33
C THR A 98 8.42 -13.78 -0.26
N SER A 99 7.42 -13.16 0.39
CA SER A 99 6.62 -13.83 1.41
C SER A 99 5.90 -15.08 0.88
N PHE A 100 5.40 -15.04 -0.35
CA PHE A 100 4.78 -16.21 -0.98
C PHE A 100 5.77 -17.36 -1.11
N ASN A 101 6.98 -17.09 -1.59
CA ASN A 101 8.01 -18.12 -1.76
C ASN A 101 8.41 -18.76 -0.43
N GLU A 102 8.40 -18.00 0.67
CA GLU A 102 8.65 -18.50 2.02
C GLU A 102 7.47 -19.32 2.59
N ASN A 103 6.24 -18.97 2.20
CA ASN A 103 5.02 -19.48 2.83
C ASN A 103 4.34 -20.62 2.06
N VAL A 104 4.57 -20.76 0.75
CA VAL A 104 3.83 -21.71 -0.10
C VAL A 104 4.00 -23.17 0.33
N GLU A 105 5.16 -23.55 0.87
CA GLU A 105 5.40 -24.92 1.37
C GLU A 105 4.73 -25.18 2.71
N SER A 106 4.79 -24.19 3.62
CA SER A 106 4.27 -24.31 4.99
C SER A 106 2.77 -24.04 5.10
N GLY A 107 2.18 -23.36 4.11
CA GLY A 107 0.79 -22.91 4.14
C GLY A 107 0.57 -21.66 5.01
N ALA A 108 1.65 -20.99 5.43
CA ALA A 108 1.56 -19.81 6.28
C ALA A 108 0.86 -18.64 5.57
N LYS A 109 0.09 -17.85 6.34
CA LYS A 109 -0.69 -16.73 5.81
C LYS A 109 -0.20 -15.40 6.38
N LEU A 110 -0.24 -14.37 5.54
CA LEU A 110 -0.03 -13.00 5.96
C LEU A 110 -1.29 -12.45 6.63
N THR A 111 -1.11 -11.57 7.60
CA THR A 111 -2.21 -10.91 8.32
C THR A 111 -2.46 -9.52 7.72
N PRO A 112 -3.70 -9.17 7.36
CA PRO A 112 -4.02 -7.83 6.87
C PRO A 112 -3.70 -6.73 7.89
N GLU A 113 -3.25 -5.58 7.38
CA GLU A 113 -3.01 -4.37 8.15
C GLU A 113 -4.32 -3.74 8.62
N LYS A 114 -4.28 -3.10 9.81
CA LYS A 114 -5.41 -2.41 10.45
C LYS A 114 -5.44 -0.92 10.14
#